data_AF-A0A1G3Y245-F1
#
_entry.id   AF-A0A1G3Y245-F1
#
_cell.length_a   1.000
_cell.length_b   1.000
_cell.length_c   1.000
_cell.angle_alpha   90.00
_cell.angle_beta   90.00
_cell.angle_gamma   90.00
#
_symmetry.space_group_name_H-M   'P 1'
#
loop_
_entity.id
_entity.type
_entity.pdbx_description
1 polymer ?
#
loop_
_entity_poly.entity_id
_entity_poly.type
_entity_poly.pdbx_seq_one_letter_code
_entity_poly.pdbx_strand_id
1 'polypeptide(L)'
;MAVKQSYRNDLDIKYTERKKNKQSFWEWTQGPYFSFAEGHLFYDTPKAYKKWAEAIKAIKTACQIISATPTILDRNKNLIEGMVKFTIYKPDEKFISLKAVKDYKLSQTEFVNFLKTGVLDK
;
A
#
# COMPACT_ATOMS: atom_id res chain seq x y z
N MET A 1 1.15 -7.64 0.77
CA MET A 1 2.38 -6.88 0.44
C MET A 1 3.11 -6.52 1.73
N ALA A 2 4.43 -6.34 1.68
CA ALA A 2 5.23 -5.85 2.80
C ALA A 2 5.27 -4.32 2.81
N VAL A 3 4.73 -3.74 3.88
CA VAL A 3 4.69 -2.29 4.08
C VAL A 3 5.85 -1.88 5.00
N LYS A 4 6.71 -0.97 4.52
CA LYS A 4 7.77 -0.35 5.35
C LYS A 4 7.13 0.46 6.48
N GLN A 5 7.76 0.47 7.66
CA GLN A 5 7.27 1.25 8.81
C GLN A 5 7.08 2.75 8.48
N SER A 6 7.88 3.32 7.59
CA SER A 6 7.75 4.71 7.14
C SER A 6 6.42 5.02 6.45
N TYR A 7 5.78 4.01 5.84
CA TYR A 7 4.48 4.17 5.17
C TYR A 7 3.29 4.02 6.12
N ARG A 8 3.52 3.78 7.43
CA ARG A 8 2.41 3.62 8.39
C ARG A 8 1.55 4.87 8.49
N ASN A 9 2.18 6.05 8.50
CA ASN A 9 1.45 7.33 8.54
C ASN A 9 0.61 7.52 7.28
N ASP A 10 1.21 7.22 6.12
CA ASP A 10 0.55 7.37 4.80
C ASP A 10 -0.63 6.40 4.63
N LEU A 11 -0.53 5.23 5.23
CA LEU A 11 -1.59 4.24 5.27
C LEU A 11 -2.60 4.45 6.41
N ASP A 12 -2.45 5.54 7.18
CA ASP A 12 -3.25 5.85 8.37
C ASP A 12 -3.31 4.69 9.38
N ILE A 13 -2.21 3.94 9.50
CA ILE A 13 -2.07 2.86 10.46
C ILE A 13 -1.71 3.46 11.82
N LYS A 14 -2.68 3.52 12.72
CA LYS A 14 -2.53 4.07 14.07
C LYS A 14 -2.72 3.00 15.14
N TYR A 15 -1.83 2.96 16.12
CA TYR A 15 -2.01 2.14 17.32
C TYR A 15 -2.95 2.90 18.25
N THR A 16 -4.18 2.44 18.38
CA THR A 16 -5.21 3.13 19.16
C THR A 16 -5.77 2.22 20.24
N GLU A 17 -6.13 2.82 21.36
CA GLU A 17 -6.81 2.12 22.45
C GLU A 17 -8.28 1.88 22.04
N ARG A 18 -8.73 0.64 22.19
CA ARG A 18 -10.09 0.21 21.88
C ARG A 18 -10.68 -0.45 23.11
N LYS A 19 -11.99 -0.30 23.28
CA LYS A 19 -12.72 -0.85 24.41
C LYS A 19 -13.68 -1.92 23.92
N LYS A 20 -13.50 -3.14 24.42
CA LYS A 20 -14.44 -4.26 24.23
C LYS A 20 -14.74 -4.83 25.60
N ASN A 21 -16.03 -4.94 25.95
CA ASN A 21 -16.48 -5.46 27.24
C ASN A 21 -15.82 -4.79 28.46
N LYS A 22 -15.70 -3.44 28.44
CA LYS A 22 -15.05 -2.63 29.50
C LYS A 22 -13.55 -2.90 29.72
N GLN A 23 -12.93 -3.78 28.93
CA GLN A 23 -11.48 -3.93 28.88
C GLN A 23 -10.91 -3.09 27.73
N SER A 24 -9.86 -2.33 28.06
CA SER A 24 -9.05 -1.64 27.07
C SER A 24 -8.02 -2.60 26.49
N PHE A 25 -7.92 -2.62 25.18
CA PHE A 25 -6.85 -3.31 24.46
C PHE A 25 -6.35 -2.39 23.35
N TRP A 26 -5.07 -2.53 23.01
CA TRP A 26 -4.47 -1.74 21.95
C TRP A 26 -4.45 -2.56 20.67
N GLU A 27 -4.93 -1.96 19.59
CA GLU A 27 -4.86 -2.59 18.27
C GLU A 27 -4.38 -1.57 17.23
N TRP A 28 -3.74 -2.09 16.18
CA TRP A 28 -3.43 -1.29 15.00
C TRP A 28 -4.70 -1.14 14.17
N THR A 29 -5.18 0.08 14.08
CA THR A 29 -6.37 0.48 13.32
C THR A 29 -5.97 1.24 12.06
N GLN A 30 -6.82 1.18 11.03
CA GLN A 30 -6.61 1.88 9.78
C GLN A 30 -7.87 2.67 9.42
N GLY A 31 -7.77 4.00 9.30
CA GLY A 31 -8.88 4.85 8.87
C GLY A 31 -9.07 4.88 7.35
N PRO A 32 -10.09 5.59 6.83
CA PRO A 32 -10.42 5.62 5.41
C PRO A 32 -9.61 6.65 4.59
N TYR A 33 -8.76 7.44 5.23
CA TYR A 33 -8.00 8.51 4.59
C TYR A 33 -6.55 8.05 4.38
N PHE A 34 -6.16 7.85 3.13
CA PHE A 34 -4.80 7.43 2.78
C PHE A 34 -4.05 8.55 2.06
N SER A 35 -2.83 8.80 2.50
CA SER A 35 -1.92 9.81 1.93
C SER A 35 -0.90 9.15 1.03
N PHE A 36 -1.36 8.67 -0.12
CA PHE A 36 -0.47 8.15 -1.16
C PHE A 36 0.18 9.28 -1.94
N ALA A 37 1.49 9.18 -2.17
CA ALA A 37 2.22 10.12 -3.01
C ALA A 37 2.86 9.41 -4.21
N GLU A 38 3.08 10.18 -5.27
CA GLU A 38 3.85 9.75 -6.43
C GLU A 38 5.24 9.25 -6.02
N GLY A 39 5.69 8.16 -6.65
CA GLY A 39 6.98 7.53 -6.38
C GLY A 39 7.00 6.57 -5.20
N HIS A 40 5.92 6.48 -4.38
CA HIS A 40 5.84 5.48 -3.32
C HIS A 40 5.99 4.07 -3.89
N LEU A 41 6.89 3.28 -3.30
CA LEU A 41 7.26 1.95 -3.78
C LEU A 41 7.03 0.88 -2.69
N PHE A 42 6.15 -0.06 -3.01
CA PHE A 42 5.79 -1.18 -2.13
C PHE A 42 6.31 -2.49 -2.71
N TYR A 43 6.77 -3.39 -1.85
CA TYR A 43 7.25 -4.72 -2.23
C TYR A 43 6.36 -5.78 -1.62
N ASP A 44 6.34 -6.98 -2.19
CA ASP A 44 5.57 -8.10 -1.64
C ASP A 44 6.25 -8.77 -0.43
N THR A 45 7.52 -8.47 -0.15
CA THR A 45 8.34 -9.12 0.88
C THR A 45 9.10 -8.13 1.77
N PRO A 46 9.20 -8.37 3.09
CA PRO A 46 10.01 -7.52 3.97
C PRO A 46 11.51 -7.64 3.69
N LYS A 47 11.95 -8.72 3.02
CA LYS A 47 13.34 -8.90 2.60
C LYS A 47 13.77 -7.87 1.55
N ALA A 48 12.83 -7.16 0.93
CA ALA A 48 13.09 -6.12 -0.05
C ALA A 48 13.93 -4.94 0.50
N TYR A 49 13.93 -4.78 1.82
CA TYR A 49 14.67 -3.70 2.50
C TYR A 49 16.08 -4.13 2.96
N LYS A 50 16.57 -5.30 2.53
CA LYS A 50 17.96 -5.73 2.69
C LYS A 50 18.84 -5.19 1.55
N LYS A 51 20.10 -5.62 1.49
CA LYS A 51 20.99 -5.33 0.36
C LYS A 51 20.33 -5.76 -0.95
N TRP A 52 20.41 -4.91 -1.98
CA TRP A 52 19.68 -5.09 -3.24
C TRP A 52 19.84 -6.48 -3.87
N ALA A 53 21.07 -6.99 -3.95
CA ALA A 53 21.37 -8.30 -4.53
C ALA A 53 20.68 -9.48 -3.81
N GLU A 54 20.35 -9.33 -2.53
CA GLU A 54 19.58 -10.31 -1.76
C GLU A 54 18.08 -10.02 -1.85
N ALA A 55 17.71 -8.74 -1.80
CA ALA A 55 16.34 -8.25 -1.85
C ALA A 55 15.64 -8.67 -3.16
N ILE A 56 16.26 -8.41 -4.31
CA ILE A 56 15.67 -8.68 -5.63
C ILE A 56 15.34 -10.15 -5.86
N LYS A 57 16.10 -11.07 -5.25
CA LYS A 57 15.84 -12.52 -5.30
C LYS A 57 14.60 -12.95 -4.51
N ALA A 58 14.20 -12.14 -3.52
CA ALA A 58 13.04 -12.41 -2.68
C ALA A 58 11.77 -11.67 -3.16
N ILE A 59 11.92 -10.57 -3.90
CA ILE A 59 10.82 -9.79 -4.45
C ILE A 59 10.17 -10.59 -5.57
N LYS A 60 8.86 -10.81 -5.52
CA LYS A 60 8.10 -11.34 -6.67
C LYS A 60 7.38 -10.22 -7.41
N THR A 61 7.00 -9.18 -6.68
CA THR A 61 6.23 -8.06 -7.22
C THR A 61 6.53 -6.80 -6.44
N ALA A 62 6.72 -5.70 -7.18
CA ALA A 62 6.79 -4.36 -6.64
C ALA A 62 5.70 -3.50 -7.27
N CYS A 63 5.26 -2.48 -6.54
CA CYS A 63 4.19 -1.57 -6.96
C CYS A 63 4.68 -0.13 -6.72
N GLN A 64 4.76 0.66 -7.78
CA GLN A 64 5.10 2.08 -7.69
C GLN A 64 3.88 2.95 -7.98
N ILE A 65 3.58 3.91 -7.11
CA ILE A 65 2.51 4.88 -7.34
C ILE A 65 2.96 5.90 -8.38
N ILE A 66 2.14 6.09 -9.41
CA ILE A 66 2.34 7.08 -10.47
C ILE A 66 1.57 8.36 -10.14
N SER A 67 0.38 8.24 -9.57
CA SER A 67 -0.37 9.40 -9.04
C SER A 67 -1.47 8.92 -8.09
N ALA A 68 -1.88 9.79 -7.18
CA ALA A 68 -2.98 9.52 -6.28
C ALA A 68 -3.83 10.78 -6.06
N THR A 69 -5.12 10.57 -5.87
CA THR A 69 -6.08 11.58 -5.41
C THR A 69 -6.59 11.14 -4.04
N PRO A 70 -6.68 12.03 -3.05
CA PRO A 70 -7.12 11.69 -1.70
C PRO A 70 -8.62 11.39 -1.66
N THR A 71 -9.02 10.51 -0.77
CA THR A 71 -10.42 10.43 -0.33
C THR A 71 -10.76 11.69 0.47
N ILE A 72 -11.84 12.37 0.12
CA ILE A 72 -12.26 13.63 0.75
C ILE A 72 -13.72 13.58 1.19
N LEU A 73 -14.10 14.43 2.13
CA LEU A 73 -15.51 14.70 2.41
C LEU A 73 -15.97 15.87 1.56
N ASP A 74 -17.11 15.70 0.89
CA ASP A 74 -17.78 16.80 0.21
C ASP A 74 -18.44 17.77 1.22
N ARG A 75 -19.03 18.84 0.70
CA ARG A 75 -19.75 19.84 1.52
C ARG A 75 -20.94 19.25 2.29
N ASN A 76 -21.45 18.10 1.85
CA ASN A 76 -22.58 17.39 2.43
C ASN A 76 -22.13 16.25 3.37
N LYS A 77 -20.83 16.14 3.68
CA LYS A 77 -20.23 15.06 4.48
C LYS A 77 -20.34 13.67 3.84
N ASN A 78 -20.55 13.58 2.54
CA ASN A 78 -20.40 12.33 1.81
C ASN A 78 -18.92 12.07 1.55
N LEU A 79 -18.52 10.81 1.69
CA LEU A 79 -17.18 10.36 1.35
C LEU A 79 -17.05 10.26 -0.17
N ILE A 80 -16.20 11.09 -0.76
CA ILE A 80 -15.78 10.96 -2.16
C ILE A 80 -14.47 10.17 -2.15
N GLU A 81 -14.53 8.96 -2.72
CA GLU A 81 -13.39 8.07 -2.75
C GLU A 81 -12.30 8.57 -3.71
N GLY A 82 -11.06 8.56 -3.22
CA GLY A 82 -9.88 8.88 -4.02
C GLY A 82 -9.49 7.73 -4.95
N MET A 83 -8.66 8.03 -5.94
CA MET A 83 -8.12 7.07 -6.90
C MET A 83 -6.59 7.00 -6.81
N VAL A 84 -6.03 5.81 -7.01
CA VAL A 84 -4.59 5.55 -7.09
C VAL A 84 -4.27 4.94 -8.45
N LYS A 85 -3.33 5.56 -9.18
CA LYS A 85 -2.69 4.97 -10.37
C LYS A 85 -1.32 4.45 -9.98
N PHE A 86 -1.00 3.24 -10.36
CA PHE A 86 0.26 2.60 -10.04
C PHE A 86 0.71 1.62 -11.11
N THR A 87 2.01 1.34 -11.15
CA THR A 87 2.63 0.38 -12.05
C THR A 87 3.14 -0.81 -11.24
N ILE A 88 2.83 -2.01 -11.72
CA ILE A 88 3.38 -3.26 -11.21
C ILE A 88 4.69 -3.57 -11.92
N TYR A 89 5.71 -3.87 -11.13
CA TYR A 89 7.02 -4.31 -11.58
C TYR A 89 7.30 -5.74 -11.11
N LYS A 90 8.05 -6.49 -11.91
CA LYS A 90 8.57 -7.83 -11.56
C LYS A 90 10.08 -7.90 -11.81
N PRO A 91 10.82 -8.72 -11.06
CA PRO A 91 12.22 -8.97 -11.37
C PRO A 91 12.37 -9.55 -12.77
N ASP A 92 13.46 -9.20 -13.45
CA ASP A 92 13.90 -9.93 -14.63
C ASP A 92 14.38 -11.35 -14.27
N GLU A 93 14.52 -12.20 -15.29
CA GLU A 93 14.95 -13.60 -15.12
C GLU A 93 16.33 -13.74 -14.45
N LYS A 94 17.16 -12.69 -14.54
CA LYS A 94 18.51 -12.65 -13.95
C LYS A 94 18.54 -12.07 -12.54
N PHE A 95 17.41 -11.58 -12.03
CA PHE A 95 17.30 -10.88 -10.75
C PHE A 95 18.30 -9.71 -10.62
N ILE A 96 18.44 -8.91 -11.67
CA ILE A 96 19.30 -7.71 -11.72
C ILE A 96 18.46 -6.45 -11.63
N SER A 97 17.32 -6.43 -12.31
CA SER A 97 16.45 -5.25 -12.43
C SER A 97 14.97 -5.58 -12.24
N LEU A 98 14.19 -4.56 -11.91
CA LEU A 98 12.73 -4.61 -11.92
C LEU A 98 12.23 -4.06 -13.26
N LYS A 99 11.38 -4.83 -13.95
CA LYS A 99 10.75 -4.44 -15.22
C LYS A 99 9.28 -4.11 -15.00
N ALA A 100 8.85 -2.99 -15.55
CA ALA A 100 7.43 -2.61 -15.57
C ALA A 100 6.64 -3.66 -16.36
N VAL A 101 5.52 -4.09 -15.80
CA VAL A 101 4.66 -5.13 -16.38
C VAL A 101 3.34 -4.54 -16.83
N LYS A 102 2.67 -3.78 -15.95
CA LYS A 102 1.33 -3.27 -16.20
C LYS A 102 0.96 -2.12 -15.27
N ASP A 103 0.19 -1.19 -15.81
CA ASP A 103 -0.42 -0.09 -15.07
C ASP A 103 -1.84 -0.45 -14.63
N TYR A 104 -2.20 0.05 -13.46
CA TYR A 104 -3.51 -0.12 -12.84
C TYR A 104 -4.02 1.22 -12.31
N LYS A 105 -5.34 1.32 -12.23
CA LYS A 105 -6.05 2.42 -11.62
C LYS A 105 -7.16 1.84 -10.75
N LEU A 106 -7.07 2.06 -9.45
CA LEU A 106 -8.03 1.56 -8.45
C LEU A 106 -8.50 2.71 -7.57
N SER A 107 -9.62 2.51 -6.88
CA SER A 107 -9.97 3.35 -5.74
C SER A 107 -8.95 3.19 -4.60
N GLN A 108 -8.93 4.13 -3.65
CA GLN A 108 -8.04 4.01 -2.50
C GLN A 108 -8.35 2.76 -1.66
N THR A 109 -9.63 2.41 -1.48
CA THR A 109 -10.01 1.21 -0.71
C THR A 109 -9.53 -0.06 -1.40
N GLU A 110 -9.77 -0.19 -2.70
CA GLU A 110 -9.30 -1.34 -3.48
C GLU A 110 -7.77 -1.42 -3.49
N PHE A 111 -7.07 -0.29 -3.61
CA PHE A 111 -5.62 -0.29 -3.56
C PHE A 111 -5.08 -0.75 -2.20
N VAL A 112 -5.70 -0.33 -1.09
CA VAL A 112 -5.34 -0.80 0.24
C VAL A 112 -5.65 -2.29 0.41
N ASN A 113 -6.77 -2.77 -0.12
CA ASN A 113 -7.09 -4.20 -0.14
C ASN A 113 -6.05 -4.99 -0.94
N PHE A 114 -5.60 -4.48 -2.08
CA PHE A 114 -4.48 -5.03 -2.84
C PHE A 114 -3.19 -5.05 -2.02
N LEU A 115 -2.84 -3.96 -1.30
CA LEU A 115 -1.66 -3.96 -0.44
C LEU A 115 -1.75 -5.01 0.68
N LYS A 116 -2.95 -5.27 1.22
CA LYS A 116 -3.18 -6.29 2.25
C LYS A 116 -3.07 -7.70 1.69
N THR A 117 -3.82 -8.00 0.64
CA THR A 117 -4.02 -9.38 0.14
C THR A 117 -2.98 -9.79 -0.90
N GLY A 118 -2.40 -8.82 -1.62
CA GLY A 118 -1.60 -9.05 -2.81
C GLY A 118 -2.44 -9.45 -4.04
N VAL A 119 -3.77 -9.43 -3.95
CA VAL A 119 -4.69 -9.79 -5.02
C VAL A 119 -5.25 -8.51 -5.64
N LEU A 120 -5.25 -8.47 -6.98
CA LEU A 120 -5.95 -7.45 -7.75
C LEU A 120 -7.30 -8.06 -8.12
N ASP A 121 -8.37 -7.60 -7.46
CA ASP A 121 -9.73 -7.94 -7.87
C ASP A 121 -9.90 -7.44 -9.32
N LYS A 122 -10.36 -8.34 -10.19
CA LYS A 122 -10.52 -8.10 -11.64
C LYS A 122 -11.90 -7.58 -11.96
#